data_AF-A0A950WN03-F1
#
_entry.id   AF-A0A950WN03-F1
#
_cell.length_a   1.000
_cell.length_b   1.000
_cell.length_c   1.000
_cell.angle_alpha   90.00
_cell.angle_beta   90.00
_cell.angle_gamma   90.00
#
_symmetry.space_group_name_H-M   'P 1'
#
loop_
_entity.id
_entity.type
_entity.pdbx_description
1 polymer ?
#
loop_
_entity_poly.entity_id
_entity_poly.type
_entity_poly.pdbx_seq_one_letter_code
_entity_poly.pdbx_strand_id
1 'polypeptide(L)'
;MGGIRLRNIDLLVREQFRALRSVSRMIGLNDDRQRRVLLMPEPVWAQWQAFVHDGPLPAEPALPTVLRRLGAATYRLAILADRQSEAQANPLAAG
;
A
#
# COMPACT_ATOMS: atom_id res chain seq x y z
N MET A 1 -4.64 0.32 -30.98
CA MET A 1 -5.21 -0.52 -29.91
C MET A 1 -4.31 -0.50 -28.66
N GLY A 2 -4.31 0.56 -27.85
CA GLY A 2 -3.42 0.70 -26.68
C GLY A 2 -4.09 1.15 -25.37
N GLY A 3 -5.31 1.69 -25.43
CA GLY A 3 -5.98 2.31 -24.26
C GLY A 3 -6.58 1.34 -23.23
N ILE A 4 -6.91 0.10 -23.63
CA ILE A 4 -7.58 -0.87 -22.73
C ILE A 4 -6.59 -1.46 -21.71
N ARG A 5 -5.35 -1.76 -22.12
CA ARG A 5 -4.33 -2.32 -21.21
C ARG A 5 -3.87 -1.31 -20.16
N LEU A 6 -3.68 -0.04 -20.53
CA LEU A 6 -3.24 1.00 -19.59
C LEU A 6 -4.28 1.24 -18.49
N ARG A 7 -5.58 1.30 -18.85
CA ARG A 7 -6.67 1.40 -17.87
C ARG A 7 -6.70 0.24 -16.88
N ASN A 8 -6.49 -0.99 -17.35
CA ASN A 8 -6.48 -2.16 -16.46
C ASN A 8 -5.30 -2.12 -15.47
N ILE A 9 -4.15 -1.62 -15.92
CA ILE A 9 -2.97 -1.47 -15.09
C ILE A 9 -3.17 -0.36 -14.05
N ASP A 10 -3.75 0.78 -14.44
CA ASP A 10 -4.03 1.87 -13.51
C ASP A 10 -5.00 1.44 -12.40
N LEU A 11 -6.06 0.71 -12.78
CA LEU A 11 -7.02 0.12 -11.85
C LEU A 11 -6.34 -0.86 -10.88
N LEU A 12 -5.48 -1.76 -11.40
CA LEU A 12 -4.73 -2.69 -10.56
C LEU A 12 -3.92 -1.94 -9.50
N VAL A 13 -3.21 -0.90 -9.89
CA VAL A 13 -2.32 -0.16 -8.98
C VAL A 13 -3.13 0.58 -7.91
N ARG A 14 -4.25 1.21 -8.30
CA ARG A 14 -5.20 1.83 -7.35
C ARG A 14 -5.72 0.82 -6.34
N GLU A 15 -6.09 -0.39 -6.78
CA GLU A 15 -6.54 -1.45 -5.88
C GLU A 15 -5.42 -1.95 -4.95
N GLN A 16 -4.16 -2.03 -5.42
CA GLN A 16 -3.02 -2.36 -4.54
C GLN A 16 -2.80 -1.28 -3.46
N PHE A 17 -2.94 0.00 -3.80
CA PHE A 17 -2.92 1.07 -2.79
C PHE A 17 -4.10 0.98 -1.81
N ARG A 18 -5.28 0.59 -2.30
CA ARG A 18 -6.48 0.38 -1.47
C ARG A 18 -6.28 -0.74 -0.46
N ALA A 19 -5.68 -1.84 -0.88
CA ALA A 19 -5.31 -2.97 -0.02
C ALA A 19 -4.33 -2.53 1.07
N LEU A 20 -3.25 -1.82 0.70
CA LEU A 20 -2.28 -1.29 1.66
C LEU A 20 -2.95 -0.38 2.70
N ARG A 21 -3.79 0.57 2.25
CA ARG A 21 -4.52 1.49 3.14
C ARG A 21 -5.45 0.74 4.09
N SER A 22 -6.10 -0.33 3.62
CA SER A 22 -6.99 -1.14 4.45
C SER A 22 -6.22 -1.79 5.60
N VAL A 23 -5.13 -2.50 5.29
CA VAL A 23 -4.31 -3.16 6.31
C VAL A 23 -3.63 -2.13 7.22
N SER A 24 -3.15 -1.02 6.67
CA SER A 24 -2.54 0.07 7.45
C SER A 24 -3.50 0.64 8.49
N ARG A 25 -4.79 0.79 8.16
CA ARG A 25 -5.82 1.24 9.13
C ARG A 25 -6.02 0.25 10.27
N MET A 26 -5.98 -1.06 9.98
CA MET A 26 -6.15 -2.11 11.02
C MET A 26 -5.07 -2.04 12.10
N ILE A 27 -3.84 -1.67 11.72
CA ILE A 27 -2.68 -1.60 12.64
C ILE A 27 -2.32 -0.16 13.07
N GLY A 28 -3.18 0.82 12.79
CA GLY A 28 -2.98 2.22 13.19
C GLY A 28 -1.83 2.96 12.49
N LEU A 29 -1.53 2.62 11.23
CA LEU A 29 -0.41 3.17 10.48
C LEU A 29 -0.85 4.39 9.63
N ASN A 30 -0.35 5.57 10.01
CA ASN A 30 -0.67 6.85 9.35
C ASN A 30 0.03 7.01 7.99
N ASP A 31 -0.33 8.06 7.24
CA ASP A 31 0.12 8.27 5.87
C ASP A 31 1.65 8.41 5.74
N ASP A 32 2.30 9.15 6.65
CA ASP A 32 3.77 9.29 6.67
C ASP A 32 4.47 7.94 6.90
N ARG A 33 3.91 7.07 7.75
CA ARG A 33 4.43 5.72 7.93
C ARG A 33 4.20 4.87 6.68
N GLN A 34 3.08 5.00 5.98
CA GLN A 34 2.82 4.26 4.73
C GLN A 34 3.89 4.63 3.67
N ARG A 35 4.17 5.93 3.53
CA ARG A 35 5.24 6.43 2.68
C ARG A 35 6.60 5.82 3.01
N ARG A 36 6.96 5.78 4.30
CA ARG A 36 8.24 5.20 4.76
C ARG A 36 8.32 3.70 4.48
N VAL A 37 7.23 2.95 4.69
CA VAL A 37 7.17 1.51 4.39
C VAL A 37 7.38 1.25 2.89
N LEU A 38 6.89 2.13 2.02
CA LEU A 38 7.08 2.05 0.57
C LEU A 38 8.41 2.62 0.07
N LEU A 39 9.28 3.10 0.97
CA LEU A 39 10.57 3.69 0.65
C LEU A 39 10.45 4.81 -0.40
N MET A 40 9.43 5.66 -0.26
CA MET A 40 9.16 6.77 -1.17
C MET A 40 9.61 8.11 -0.54
N PRO A 41 10.40 8.91 -1.27
CA PRO A 41 10.58 10.32 -0.94
C PRO A 41 9.25 11.07 -0.96
N GLU A 42 9.12 12.12 -0.14
CA GLU A 42 7.91 12.95 -0.08
C GLU A 42 7.40 13.45 -1.45
N PRO A 43 8.23 14.05 -2.34
CA PRO A 43 7.73 14.55 -3.62
C PRO A 43 7.24 13.44 -4.55
N VAL A 44 7.79 12.23 -4.40
CA VAL A 44 7.34 11.05 -5.14
C VAL A 44 6.01 10.57 -4.56
N TRP A 45 5.92 10.47 -3.24
CA TRP A 45 4.69 10.08 -2.55
C TRP A 45 3.50 10.94 -2.92
N ALA A 46 3.68 12.27 -2.94
CA ALA A 46 2.63 13.21 -3.33
C ALA A 46 2.10 12.94 -4.76
N GLN A 47 2.97 12.58 -5.71
CA GLN A 47 2.54 12.23 -7.08
C GLN A 47 1.74 10.93 -7.10
N TRP A 48 2.16 9.91 -6.33
CA TRP A 48 1.42 8.66 -6.21
C TRP A 48 0.08 8.83 -5.50
N GLN A 49 0.01 9.73 -4.52
CA GLN A 49 -1.25 10.10 -3.88
C GLN A 49 -2.18 10.79 -4.88
N ALA A 50 -1.70 11.77 -5.63
CA ALA A 50 -2.47 12.43 -6.69
C ALA A 50 -2.98 11.39 -7.71
N PHE A 51 -2.13 10.45 -8.13
CA PHE A 51 -2.55 9.35 -8.99
C PHE A 51 -3.72 8.58 -8.39
N VAL A 52 -3.63 8.11 -7.14
CA VAL A 52 -4.70 7.35 -6.47
C VAL A 52 -6.02 8.15 -6.40
N HIS A 53 -5.95 9.48 -6.37
CA HIS A 53 -7.09 10.40 -6.43
C HIS A 53 -7.40 10.87 -7.86
N ASP A 54 -7.47 9.92 -8.80
CA ASP A 54 -7.79 10.12 -10.23
C ASP A 54 -6.84 11.02 -11.02
N GLY A 55 -5.64 11.31 -10.49
CA GLY A 55 -4.55 11.93 -11.23
C GLY A 55 -3.86 10.98 -12.23
N PRO A 56 -2.94 11.51 -13.05
CA PRO A 56 -2.18 10.73 -14.03
C PRO A 56 -1.16 9.79 -13.37
N LEU A 57 -0.81 8.71 -14.04
CA LEU A 57 0.22 7.78 -13.57
C LEU A 57 1.58 8.48 -13.49
N PRO A 58 2.29 8.45 -12.34
CA PRO A 58 3.60 9.07 -12.23
C PRO A 58 4.64 8.31 -13.06
N ALA A 59 5.61 9.03 -13.61
CA ALA A 59 6.71 8.42 -14.36
C ALA A 59 7.69 7.66 -13.45
N GLU A 60 7.86 8.11 -12.21
CA GLU A 60 8.83 7.56 -11.26
C GLU A 60 8.23 7.35 -9.86
N PRO A 61 8.70 6.33 -9.11
CA PRO A 61 9.45 5.18 -9.61
C PRO A 61 8.65 4.37 -10.63
N ALA A 62 9.34 3.69 -11.55
CA ALA A 62 8.71 2.83 -12.55
C ALA A 62 7.65 1.89 -11.94
N LEU A 63 6.53 1.70 -12.66
CA LEU A 63 5.37 0.98 -12.17
C LEU A 63 5.65 -0.41 -11.56
N PRO A 64 6.48 -1.29 -12.19
CA PRO A 64 6.77 -2.60 -11.62
C PRO A 64 7.47 -2.50 -10.25
N THR A 65 8.27 -1.47 -10.04
CA THR A 65 8.92 -1.18 -8.75
C THR A 65 7.88 -0.85 -7.69
N VAL A 66 6.89 -0.02 -8.02
CA VAL A 66 5.80 0.33 -7.09
C VAL A 66 4.94 -0.87 -6.75
N LEU A 67 4.53 -1.65 -7.74
CA LEU A 67 3.74 -2.86 -7.51
C LEU A 67 4.47 -3.86 -6.62
N ARG A 68 5.78 -4.06 -6.84
CA ARG A 68 6.61 -4.92 -5.98
C ARG A 68 6.66 -4.41 -4.55
N ARG A 69 6.86 -3.11 -4.35
CA ARG A 69 6.90 -2.48 -3.01
C ARG A 69 5.54 -2.57 -2.31
N LEU A 70 4.45 -2.29 -3.03
CA LEU A 70 3.08 -2.41 -2.53
C LEU A 70 2.77 -3.84 -2.07
N GLY A 71 3.06 -4.85 -2.90
CA GLY A 71 2.82 -6.25 -2.55
C GLY A 71 3.61 -6.68 -1.33
N ALA A 72 4.92 -6.38 -1.30
CA ALA A 72 5.78 -6.72 -0.16
C ALA A 72 5.36 -6.01 1.13
N ALA A 73 5.03 -4.72 1.06
CA ALA A 73 4.54 -3.95 2.21
C ALA A 73 3.22 -4.50 2.73
N THR A 74 2.23 -4.67 1.85
CA THR A 74 0.88 -5.14 2.21
C THR A 74 0.94 -6.52 2.87
N TYR A 75 1.72 -7.45 2.31
CA TYR A 75 1.92 -8.77 2.89
C TYR A 75 2.52 -8.72 4.31
N ARG A 76 3.59 -7.93 4.51
CA ARG A 76 4.22 -7.77 5.83
C ARG A 76 3.29 -7.15 6.86
N LEU A 77 2.52 -6.14 6.45
CA LEU A 77 1.54 -5.51 7.34
C LEU A 77 0.36 -6.44 7.66
N ALA A 78 -0.04 -7.31 6.72
CA ALA A 78 -1.10 -8.30 6.96
C ALA A 78 -0.67 -9.32 8.02
N ILE A 79 0.55 -9.86 7.92
CA ILE A 79 1.13 -10.73 8.96
C ILE A 79 1.15 -10.04 10.32
N LEU A 80 1.50 -8.74 10.36
CA LEU A 80 1.51 -7.99 11.61
C LEU A 80 0.10 -7.82 12.18
N ALA A 81 -0.88 -7.53 11.34
CA ALA A 81 -2.28 -7.39 11.73
C ALA A 81 -2.84 -8.71 12.31
N ASP A 82 -2.56 -9.84 11.66
CA ASP A 82 -2.99 -11.17 12.13
C ASP A 82 -2.41 -11.47 13.52
N ARG A 83 -1.11 -11.22 13.73
CA ARG A 83 -0.45 -11.39 15.03
C ARG A 83 -1.04 -10.49 16.13
N GLN A 84 -1.40 -9.25 15.79
CA GLN A 84 -2.05 -8.34 16.75
C GLN A 84 -3.46 -8.79 17.11
N SER A 85 -4.20 -9.32 16.13
CA SER A 85 -5.53 -9.90 16.34
C SER A 85 -5.47 -11.13 17.25
N GLU A 86 -4.52 -12.03 17.04
CA GLU A 86 -4.30 -13.21 17.89
C GLU A 86 -3.94 -12.82 19.33
N ALA A 87 -3.04 -11.85 19.51
CA ALA A 87 -2.66 -11.36 20.84
C ALA A 87 -3.84 -10.70 21.59
N GLN A 88 -4.73 -10.00 20.89
CA GLN A 88 -5.96 -9.46 21.48
C GLN A 88 -6.98 -10.55 21.80
N ALA A 89 -7.08 -11.59 20.97
CA ALA A 89 -8.01 -12.69 21.17
C ALA A 89 -7.60 -13.63 22.32
N ASN A 90 -6.31 -13.71 22.67
CA ASN A 90 -5.82 -14.55 23.74
C ASN A 90 -4.85 -13.81 24.70
N PRO A 91 -5.37 -12.94 25.60
CA PRO A 91 -4.55 -12.16 26.51
C PRO A 91 -3.88 -12.99 27.64
N LEU A 92 -4.24 -14.27 27.80
CA LEU A 92 -3.82 -15.13 28.92
C LEU A 92 -2.64 -16.07 28.59
N ALA A 93 -2.18 -16.13 27.34
CA ALA A 93 -1.01 -16.94 26.95
C ALA A 93 0.34 -16.20 27.11
N ALA A 94 0.32 -14.94 27.55
CA ALA A 94 1.49 -14.09 27.71
C ALA A 94 1.98 -13.96 29.17
N GLY A 95 1.53 -14.84 30.07
CA GLY A 95 1.92 -14.90 31.48
C GLY A 95 2.76 -16.14 31.80
#